data_AF-A0A7S0GZV8-F1
#
_entry.id   AF-A0A7S0GZV8-F1
#
_cell.length_a   1.000
_cell.length_b   1.000
_cell.length_c   1.000
_cell.angle_alpha   90.00
_cell.angle_beta   90.00
_cell.angle_gamma   90.00
#
_symmetry.space_group_name_H-M   'P 1'
#
loop_
_entity.id
_entity.type
_entity.pdbx_description
1 polymer ?
#
loop_
_entity_poly.entity_id
_entity_poly.type
_entity_poly.pdbx_seq_one_letter_code
_entity_poly.pdbx_strand_id
1 'polypeptide(L)'
;EGARHRGEGLKPYDKLIKEMKTTIKSHKEDEINKIPQVAYVSFGSTRAKERCLQDHYFSNTFPACTDREFYSQKIIVRDAPEPSNVHYKSLDFTHRERFFRRTWSFVFWGFLMLTCLAVVLTLVDFNASLYTGACDTQYEDNYIKSANASQAEIDCWCYDLTYQRLVEETSICERYLKERSEISGLLLASATIGCTITIIMSIVAPCLARFEQHSSKSRTEVVVLDRLFIGYFIITGVLITMVNLNLRHILNLPYWFDGRYQEFDSEWYSSIGFTITANMFMQILSIGCFPLLEMFFLSCRRRWASNKAATLTQAELNVEFEGFS
;
A
#
# COMPACT_ATOMS: atom_id res chain seq x y z
N GLU A 1 -49.55 6.61 2.54
CA GLU A 1 -50.73 6.45 3.43
C GLU A 1 -50.44 6.73 4.90
N GLY A 2 -49.31 6.28 5.47
CA GLY A 2 -48.97 6.54 6.88
C GLY A 2 -48.92 8.02 7.32
N ALA A 3 -48.42 8.93 6.48
CA ALA A 3 -48.42 10.37 6.78
C ALA A 3 -49.84 10.98 6.85
N ARG A 4 -50.79 10.41 6.10
CA ARG A 4 -52.20 10.83 6.08
C ARG A 4 -52.90 10.46 7.39
N HIS A 5 -52.52 9.33 8.00
CA HIS A 5 -52.98 8.92 9.32
C HIS A 5 -52.37 9.73 10.47
N ARG A 6 -51.21 10.39 10.26
CA ARG A 6 -50.53 11.22 11.27
C ARG A 6 -50.89 12.72 11.23
N GLY A 7 -51.76 13.13 10.31
CA GLY A 7 -52.13 14.54 10.16
C GLY A 7 -50.99 15.44 9.63
N GLU A 8 -49.93 14.84 9.09
CA GLU A 8 -48.80 15.57 8.51
C GLU A 8 -49.22 16.12 7.14
N GLY A 9 -48.94 17.42 6.89
CA GLY A 9 -49.23 18.03 5.60
C GLY A 9 -48.50 17.31 4.46
N LEU A 10 -49.20 17.00 3.36
CA LEU A 10 -48.66 16.21 2.23
C LEU A 10 -47.63 16.96 1.36
N LYS A 11 -47.56 18.29 1.47
CA LYS A 11 -46.69 19.15 0.63
C LYS A 11 -45.19 18.77 0.61
N PRO A 12 -44.55 18.38 1.72
CA PRO A 12 -43.14 17.96 1.72
C PRO A 12 -42.95 16.63 0.96
N TYR A 13 -43.91 15.71 1.06
CA TYR A 13 -43.87 14.42 0.38
C TYR A 13 -44.08 14.56 -1.12
N ASP A 14 -44.95 15.47 -1.57
CA ASP A 14 -45.13 15.75 -2.99
C ASP A 14 -43.84 16.29 -3.65
N LYS A 15 -43.08 17.12 -2.93
CA LYS A 15 -41.77 17.60 -3.40
C LYS A 15 -40.78 16.44 -3.55
N LEU A 16 -40.69 15.56 -2.54
CA LEU A 16 -39.81 14.39 -2.57
C LEU A 16 -40.18 13.41 -3.69
N ILE A 17 -41.48 13.16 -3.89
CA ILE A 17 -41.98 12.30 -4.98
C ILE A 17 -41.64 12.90 -6.34
N LYS A 18 -41.78 14.22 -6.50
CA LYS A 18 -41.43 14.91 -7.74
C LYS A 18 -39.93 14.79 -8.03
N GLU A 19 -39.08 15.03 -7.02
CA GLU A 19 -37.62 14.87 -7.12
C GLU A 19 -37.24 13.43 -7.52
N MET A 20 -37.79 12.41 -6.83
CA MET A 20 -37.56 11.01 -7.17
C MET A 20 -37.98 10.68 -8.61
N LYS A 21 -39.14 11.17 -9.08
CA LYS A 21 -39.60 10.95 -10.46
C LYS A 21 -38.66 11.55 -11.49
N THR A 22 -38.13 12.75 -11.25
CA THR A 22 -37.12 13.38 -12.13
C THR A 22 -35.83 12.56 -12.17
N THR A 23 -35.34 12.08 -11.03
CA THR A 23 -34.12 11.24 -10.97
C THR A 23 -34.31 9.90 -11.69
N ILE A 24 -35.48 9.26 -11.54
CA ILE A 24 -35.80 8.03 -12.27
C ILE A 24 -35.84 8.26 -13.78
N LYS A 25 -36.43 9.40 -14.21
CA LYS A 25 -36.52 9.73 -15.62
C LYS A 25 -35.15 9.99 -16.25
N SER A 26 -34.27 10.73 -15.56
CA SER A 26 -32.90 10.95 -16.05
C SER A 26 -32.10 9.65 -16.10
N HIS A 27 -32.22 8.77 -15.10
CA HIS A 27 -31.56 7.46 -15.13
C HIS A 27 -32.05 6.57 -16.28
N LYS A 28 -33.36 6.59 -16.59
CA LYS A 28 -33.90 5.86 -17.74
C LYS A 28 -33.38 6.41 -19.07
N GLU A 29 -33.31 7.72 -19.22
CA GLU A 29 -32.75 8.35 -20.43
C GLU A 29 -31.26 8.03 -20.59
N ASP A 30 -30.49 8.01 -19.50
CA ASP A 30 -29.08 7.59 -19.50
C ASP A 30 -28.92 6.09 -19.81
N GLU A 31 -29.78 5.21 -19.28
CA GLU A 31 -29.75 3.77 -19.55
C GLU A 31 -30.05 3.43 -21.02
N ILE A 32 -31.00 4.13 -21.64
CA ILE A 32 -31.36 3.91 -23.05
C ILE A 32 -30.20 4.24 -23.99
N ASN A 33 -29.35 5.19 -23.61
CA ASN A 33 -28.19 5.61 -24.41
C ASN A 33 -26.92 4.77 -24.14
N LYS A 34 -26.92 3.87 -23.14
CA LYS A 34 -25.76 3.02 -22.84
C LYS A 34 -25.70 1.82 -23.80
N ILE A 35 -24.58 1.70 -24.52
CA ILE A 35 -24.28 0.52 -25.31
C ILE A 35 -23.79 -0.59 -24.37
N PRO A 36 -24.43 -1.78 -24.34
CA PRO A 36 -24.03 -2.87 -23.46
C PRO A 36 -22.60 -3.32 -23.80
N GLN A 37 -21.67 -3.14 -22.87
CA GLN A 37 -20.26 -3.51 -23.05
C GLN A 37 -19.96 -4.97 -22.71
N VAL A 38 -20.74 -5.58 -21.81
CA VAL A 38 -20.51 -6.93 -21.27
C VAL A 38 -21.84 -7.64 -21.06
N ALA A 39 -21.89 -8.93 -21.39
CA ALA A 39 -23.02 -9.81 -21.10
C ALA A 39 -22.51 -11.08 -20.38
N TYR A 40 -23.31 -11.58 -19.44
CA TYR A 40 -23.05 -12.85 -18.76
C TYR A 40 -23.96 -13.92 -19.35
N VAL A 41 -23.36 -15.06 -19.73
CA VAL A 41 -24.07 -16.20 -20.31
C VAL A 41 -23.95 -17.38 -19.37
N SER A 42 -25.08 -17.98 -19.01
CA SER A 42 -25.13 -19.23 -18.25
C SER A 42 -25.19 -20.43 -19.20
N PHE A 43 -24.55 -21.53 -18.81
CA PHE A 43 -24.56 -22.78 -19.56
C PHE A 43 -25.24 -23.86 -18.71
N GLY A 44 -25.97 -24.76 -19.35
CA GLY A 44 -26.58 -25.91 -18.67
C GLY A 44 -25.56 -26.96 -18.18
N SER A 45 -24.30 -26.89 -18.64
CA SER A 45 -23.22 -27.79 -18.18
C SER A 45 -21.84 -27.12 -18.21
N THR A 46 -20.96 -27.54 -17.30
CA THR A 46 -19.56 -27.08 -17.25
C THR A 46 -18.79 -27.42 -18.53
N ARG A 47 -19.06 -28.57 -19.15
CA ARG A 47 -18.47 -28.97 -20.43
C ARG A 47 -18.85 -28.03 -21.57
N ALA A 48 -20.09 -27.54 -21.60
CA ALA A 48 -20.52 -26.58 -22.62
C ALA A 48 -19.83 -25.22 -22.44
N LYS A 49 -19.66 -24.77 -21.20
CA LYS A 49 -18.87 -23.58 -20.85
C LYS A 49 -17.42 -23.73 -21.32
N GLU A 50 -16.75 -24.82 -20.95
CA GLU A 50 -15.35 -25.08 -21.33
C GLU A 50 -15.16 -25.16 -22.85
N ARG A 51 -16.08 -25.83 -23.55
CA ARG A 51 -16.05 -25.88 -25.02
C ARG A 51 -16.19 -24.49 -25.64
N CYS A 52 -17.09 -23.65 -25.12
CA CYS A 52 -17.23 -22.26 -25.58
C CYS A 52 -15.94 -21.46 -25.35
N LEU A 53 -15.29 -21.61 -24.19
CA LEU A 53 -14.01 -20.94 -23.91
C LEU A 53 -12.88 -21.43 -24.82
N GLN A 54 -12.82 -22.73 -25.12
CA GLN A 54 -11.84 -23.32 -26.03
C GLN A 54 -12.05 -22.86 -27.47
N ASP A 55 -13.30 -22.87 -27.97
CA ASP A 55 -13.65 -22.38 -29.31
C ASP A 55 -13.26 -20.90 -29.49
N HIS A 56 -13.32 -20.12 -28.41
CA HIS A 56 -12.96 -18.71 -28.40
C HIS A 56 -11.51 -18.43 -27.95
N TYR A 57 -10.70 -19.44 -27.65
CA TYR A 57 -9.34 -19.24 -27.16
C TYR A 57 -8.45 -18.50 -28.18
N PHE A 58 -8.47 -18.95 -29.44
CA PHE A 58 -7.71 -18.31 -30.52
C PHE A 58 -8.24 -16.92 -30.88
N SER A 59 -9.56 -16.74 -30.94
CA SER A 59 -10.17 -15.43 -31.25
C SER A 59 -9.92 -14.38 -30.16
N ASN A 60 -9.83 -14.80 -28.89
CA ASN A 60 -9.46 -13.93 -27.79
C ASN A 60 -7.99 -13.47 -27.85
N THR A 61 -7.11 -14.33 -28.35
CA THR A 61 -5.66 -14.07 -28.39
C THR A 61 -5.28 -13.28 -29.64
N PHE A 62 -5.90 -13.58 -30.78
CA PHE A 62 -5.68 -12.93 -32.05
C PHE A 62 -7.00 -12.35 -32.60
N PRO A 63 -7.34 -11.10 -32.21
CA PRO A 63 -8.58 -10.44 -32.63
C PRO A 63 -8.70 -10.26 -34.16
N ALA A 64 -7.61 -10.37 -34.90
CA ALA A 64 -7.61 -10.32 -36.36
C ALA A 64 -8.24 -11.56 -37.01
N CYS A 65 -8.27 -12.70 -36.31
CA CYS A 65 -8.68 -14.00 -36.86
C CYS A 65 -10.11 -14.43 -36.45
N THR A 66 -10.93 -13.49 -35.96
CA THR A 66 -12.32 -13.79 -35.57
C THR A 66 -13.30 -13.18 -36.56
N ASP A 67 -14.16 -14.03 -37.12
CA ASP A 67 -15.29 -13.63 -37.97
C ASP A 67 -16.59 -13.45 -37.15
N ARG A 68 -16.52 -13.68 -35.83
CA ARG A 68 -17.69 -13.57 -34.94
C ARG A 68 -17.81 -12.16 -34.38
N GLU A 69 -18.81 -11.44 -34.88
CA GLU A 69 -19.14 -10.06 -34.47
C GLU A 69 -20.58 -9.99 -33.92
N PHE A 70 -20.77 -9.09 -32.96
CA PHE A 70 -22.07 -8.72 -32.42
C PHE A 70 -22.22 -7.20 -32.54
N TYR A 71 -23.24 -6.72 -33.26
CA TYR A 71 -23.40 -5.29 -33.59
C TYR A 71 -22.13 -4.65 -34.20
N SER A 72 -21.46 -5.32 -35.13
CA SER A 72 -20.20 -4.86 -35.75
C SER A 72 -19.04 -4.67 -34.76
N GLN A 73 -19.13 -5.29 -33.57
CA GLN A 73 -18.04 -5.36 -32.60
C GLN A 73 -17.59 -6.80 -32.41
N LYS A 74 -16.28 -7.00 -32.39
CA LYS A 74 -15.66 -8.32 -32.15
C LYS A 74 -15.92 -8.77 -30.72
N ILE A 75 -16.43 -9.99 -30.57
CA ILE A 75 -16.80 -10.55 -29.27
C ILE A 75 -15.56 -11.17 -28.61
N ILE A 76 -15.36 -10.87 -27.33
CA ILE A 76 -14.31 -11.48 -26.51
C ILE A 76 -15.01 -12.30 -25.41
N VAL A 77 -14.79 -13.60 -25.38
CA VAL A 77 -15.44 -14.52 -24.44
C VAL A 77 -14.44 -14.89 -23.34
N ARG A 78 -14.73 -14.60 -22.08
CA ARG A 78 -13.84 -14.93 -20.96
C ARG A 78 -14.60 -15.62 -19.86
N ASP A 79 -13.87 -16.35 -19.01
CA ASP A 79 -14.50 -16.90 -17.83
C ASP A 79 -14.98 -15.76 -16.92
N ALA A 80 -16.22 -15.89 -16.46
CA ALA A 80 -16.84 -14.91 -15.60
C ALA A 80 -16.34 -15.11 -14.15
N PRO A 81 -15.92 -14.05 -13.45
CA PRO A 81 -15.63 -14.16 -12.04
C PRO A 81 -16.91 -14.44 -11.25
N GLU A 82 -16.76 -14.98 -10.04
CA GLU A 82 -17.90 -15.22 -9.16
C GLU A 82 -18.75 -13.96 -8.95
N PRO A 83 -20.09 -14.06 -8.81
CA PRO A 83 -20.97 -12.90 -8.70
C PRO A 83 -20.62 -11.94 -7.55
N SER A 84 -20.06 -12.47 -6.46
CA SER A 84 -19.58 -11.72 -5.30
C SER A 84 -18.31 -10.89 -5.60
N ASN A 85 -17.51 -11.34 -6.55
CA ASN A 85 -16.23 -10.77 -6.97
C ASN A 85 -16.39 -9.78 -8.14
N VAL A 86 -17.52 -9.81 -8.87
CA VAL A 86 -17.83 -8.83 -9.92
C VAL A 86 -17.94 -7.43 -9.33
N HIS A 87 -17.24 -6.46 -9.94
CA HIS A 87 -17.35 -5.06 -9.58
C HIS A 87 -18.27 -4.31 -10.55
N TYR A 88 -19.58 -4.37 -10.32
CA TYR A 88 -20.60 -3.88 -11.26
C TYR A 88 -20.42 -2.43 -11.71
N LYS A 89 -20.02 -1.52 -10.80
CA LYS A 89 -19.78 -0.10 -11.13
C LYS A 89 -18.70 0.10 -12.19
N SER A 90 -17.74 -0.83 -12.29
CA SER A 90 -16.66 -0.74 -13.28
C SER A 90 -17.08 -1.18 -14.69
N LEU A 91 -18.23 -1.85 -14.83
CA LEU A 91 -18.73 -2.34 -16.11
C LEU A 91 -19.29 -1.21 -16.98
N ASP A 92 -19.67 -0.08 -16.37
CA ASP A 92 -20.15 1.11 -17.07
C ASP A 92 -19.05 1.83 -17.88
N PHE A 93 -17.77 1.57 -17.59
CA PHE A 93 -16.66 2.26 -18.23
C PHE A 93 -16.19 1.57 -19.51
N THR A 94 -15.96 2.39 -20.54
CA THR A 94 -15.42 1.90 -21.81
C THR A 94 -13.98 1.40 -21.67
N HIS A 95 -13.51 0.59 -22.62
CA HIS A 95 -12.13 0.11 -22.63
C HIS A 95 -11.10 1.25 -22.73
N ARG A 96 -11.39 2.31 -23.48
CA ARG A 96 -10.51 3.47 -23.65
C ARG A 96 -10.35 4.26 -22.36
N GLU A 97 -11.45 4.51 -21.64
CA GLU A 97 -11.41 5.20 -20.35
C GLU A 97 -10.64 4.40 -19.30
N ARG A 98 -10.85 3.07 -19.25
CA ARG A 98 -10.11 2.20 -18.33
C ARG A 98 -8.61 2.16 -18.68
N PHE A 99 -8.27 2.13 -19.96
CA PHE A 99 -6.87 2.19 -20.39
C PHE A 99 -6.23 3.50 -19.96
N PHE A 100 -6.86 4.65 -20.24
CA PHE A 100 -6.33 5.95 -19.84
C PHE A 100 -6.15 6.08 -18.32
N ARG A 101 -7.13 5.62 -17.53
CA ARG A 101 -7.05 5.61 -16.06
C ARG A 101 -5.88 4.76 -15.56
N ARG A 102 -5.65 3.59 -16.15
CA ARG A 102 -4.52 2.70 -15.80
C ARG A 102 -3.18 3.31 -16.19
N THR A 103 -3.07 3.87 -17.39
CA THR A 103 -1.84 4.55 -17.81
C THR A 103 -1.53 5.71 -16.89
N TRP A 104 -2.52 6.55 -16.57
CA TRP A 104 -2.36 7.66 -15.64
C TRP A 104 -1.97 7.18 -14.24
N SER A 105 -2.64 6.16 -13.72
CA SER A 105 -2.34 5.57 -12.41
C SER A 105 -0.93 4.99 -12.35
N PHE A 106 -0.48 4.33 -13.43
CA PHE A 106 0.88 3.81 -13.54
C PHE A 106 1.93 4.91 -13.56
N VAL A 107 1.72 5.97 -14.36
CA VAL A 107 2.62 7.13 -14.43
C VAL A 107 2.68 7.84 -13.07
N PHE A 108 1.54 8.09 -12.44
CA PHE A 108 1.48 8.71 -11.11
C PHE A 108 2.19 7.87 -10.06
N TRP A 109 1.99 6.56 -10.06
CA TRP A 109 2.70 5.65 -9.15
C TRP A 109 4.21 5.65 -9.39
N GLY A 110 4.64 5.65 -10.65
CA GLY A 110 6.06 5.77 -11.00
C GLY A 110 6.67 7.09 -10.52
N PHE A 111 5.96 8.20 -10.68
CA PHE A 111 6.39 9.49 -10.14
C PHE A 111 6.49 9.49 -8.61
N LEU A 112 5.47 8.96 -7.92
CA LEU A 112 5.50 8.79 -6.46
C LEU A 112 6.73 7.99 -6.03
N MET A 113 6.99 6.86 -6.68
CA MET A 113 8.16 6.02 -6.42
C MET A 113 9.49 6.77 -6.60
N LEU A 114 9.63 7.55 -7.67
CA LEU A 114 10.82 8.38 -7.91
C LEU A 114 11.00 9.44 -6.83
N THR A 115 9.92 10.11 -6.41
CA THR A 115 9.99 11.09 -5.32
C THR A 115 10.36 10.45 -3.99
N CYS A 116 9.81 9.28 -3.68
CA CYS A 116 10.16 8.51 -2.49
C CYS A 116 11.62 8.09 -2.51
N LEU A 117 12.12 7.62 -3.66
CA LEU A 117 13.52 7.26 -3.84
C LEU A 117 14.44 8.46 -3.63
N ALA A 118 14.12 9.62 -4.21
CA ALA A 118 14.89 10.84 -4.01
C ALA A 118 14.94 11.26 -2.53
N VAL A 119 13.80 11.23 -1.83
CA VAL A 119 13.76 11.54 -0.39
C VAL A 119 14.61 10.56 0.40
N VAL A 120 14.49 9.26 0.16
CA VAL A 120 15.29 8.26 0.88
C VAL A 120 16.79 8.44 0.60
N LEU A 121 17.20 8.74 -0.63
CA LEU A 121 18.59 9.07 -0.93
C LEU A 121 19.08 10.27 -0.12
N THR A 122 18.29 11.35 -0.03
CA THR A 122 18.66 12.50 0.81
C THR A 122 18.74 12.16 2.29
N LEU A 123 17.88 11.27 2.78
CA LEU A 123 17.92 10.81 4.17
C LEU A 123 19.16 9.97 4.45
N VAL A 124 19.58 9.12 3.51
CA VAL A 124 20.77 8.30 3.71
C VAL A 124 22.04 9.14 3.64
N ASP A 125 22.14 10.08 2.68
CA ASP A 125 23.26 11.03 2.59
C ASP A 125 23.39 11.84 3.88
N PHE A 126 22.25 12.31 4.38
CA PHE A 126 22.18 13.00 5.66
C PHE A 126 22.65 12.11 6.83
N ASN A 127 22.18 10.87 6.90
CA ASN A 127 22.59 9.93 7.97
C ASN A 127 24.09 9.60 7.90
N ALA A 128 24.66 9.48 6.70
CA ALA A 128 26.09 9.27 6.50
C ALA A 128 26.91 10.47 7.00
N SER A 129 26.43 11.70 6.78
CA SER A 129 27.10 12.92 7.27
C SER A 129 27.13 13.05 8.79
N LEU A 130 26.24 12.35 9.49
CA LEU A 130 26.07 12.43 10.95
C LEU A 130 26.89 11.39 11.74
N TYR A 131 27.52 10.42 11.07
CA TYR A 131 28.32 9.40 11.75
C TYR A 131 29.68 9.97 12.16
N THR A 132 29.75 10.49 13.40
CA THR A 132 30.99 10.94 14.02
C THR A 132 31.88 9.72 14.29
N GLY A 133 33.15 9.81 13.88
CA GLY A 133 34.09 8.69 13.78
C GLY A 133 34.25 7.84 15.04
N ALA A 134 34.80 6.64 14.85
CA ALA A 134 35.13 5.73 15.95
C ALA A 134 36.21 6.34 16.85
N CYS A 135 35.97 6.32 18.16
CA CYS A 135 36.96 6.67 19.18
C CYS A 135 37.71 5.39 19.56
N ASP A 136 38.96 5.26 19.12
CA ASP A 136 39.76 4.05 19.35
C ASP A 136 40.63 4.13 20.63
N THR A 137 40.74 5.30 21.26
CA THR A 137 41.64 5.52 22.40
C THR A 137 40.88 5.76 23.69
N GLN A 138 41.16 4.94 24.71
CA GLN A 138 40.72 5.19 26.07
C GLN A 138 41.59 6.27 26.73
N TYR A 139 40.97 7.26 27.34
CA TYR A 139 41.64 8.36 28.02
C TYR A 139 41.45 8.26 29.54
N GLU A 140 42.48 8.59 30.31
CA GLU A 140 42.39 8.66 31.77
C GLU A 140 41.63 9.92 32.23
N ASP A 141 40.79 9.76 33.26
CA ASP A 141 39.95 10.84 33.81
C ASP A 141 40.73 12.10 34.21
N ASN A 142 41.93 11.93 34.76
CA ASN A 142 42.78 13.04 35.22
C ASN A 142 43.32 13.89 34.05
N TYR A 143 43.56 13.26 32.89
CA TYR A 143 44.03 13.95 31.70
C TYR A 143 42.91 14.79 31.07
N ILE A 144 41.72 14.21 30.95
CA ILE A 144 40.55 14.89 30.36
C ILE A 144 40.07 16.07 31.21
N LYS A 145 40.20 15.99 32.53
CA LYS A 145 39.91 17.10 33.45
C LYS A 145 40.99 18.19 33.47
N SER A 146 42.10 17.99 32.77
CA SER A 146 43.17 19.00 32.66
C SER A 146 42.89 20.02 31.56
N ALA A 147 43.46 21.22 31.66
CA ALA A 147 43.33 22.26 30.63
C ALA A 147 44.03 21.94 29.30
N ASN A 148 44.72 20.79 29.20
CA ASN A 148 45.50 20.40 28.03
C ASN A 148 44.74 19.47 27.07
N ALA A 149 43.55 18.99 27.42
CA ALA A 149 42.78 18.08 26.58
C ALA A 149 42.11 18.81 25.41
N SER A 150 42.15 18.21 24.21
CA SER A 150 41.40 18.69 23.04
C SER A 150 39.91 18.47 23.23
N GLN A 151 39.09 19.25 22.52
CA GLN A 151 37.66 18.96 22.45
C GLN A 151 37.34 17.58 21.88
N ALA A 152 38.06 17.13 20.85
CA ALA A 152 37.82 15.82 20.25
C ALA A 152 38.12 14.67 21.24
N GLU A 153 39.11 14.85 22.12
CA GLU A 153 39.47 13.87 23.15
C GLU A 153 38.42 13.83 24.26
N ILE A 154 37.90 15.00 24.65
CA ILE A 154 36.77 15.11 25.59
C ILE A 154 35.53 14.42 24.99
N ASP A 155 35.18 14.70 23.73
CA ASP A 155 34.01 14.10 23.07
C ASP A 155 34.16 12.56 22.99
N CYS A 156 35.38 12.07 22.70
CA CYS A 156 35.66 10.63 22.69
C CYS A 156 35.63 9.98 24.07
N TRP A 157 36.12 10.65 25.11
CA TRP A 157 35.98 10.16 26.49
C TRP A 157 34.50 10.12 26.92
N CYS A 158 33.73 11.17 26.60
CA CYS A 158 32.29 11.22 26.86
C CYS A 158 31.51 10.13 26.10
N TYR A 159 32.00 9.68 24.94
CA TYR A 159 31.42 8.57 24.18
C TYR A 159 31.59 7.21 24.88
N ASP A 160 32.73 6.96 25.55
CA ASP A 160 33.02 5.69 26.24
C ASP A 160 32.36 5.58 27.62
N LEU A 161 31.89 6.69 28.19
CA LEU A 161 31.24 6.71 29.50
C LEU A 161 29.89 5.99 29.52
N THR A 162 29.61 5.34 30.65
CA THR A 162 28.26 4.83 30.94
C THR A 162 27.29 6.00 31.16
N TYR A 163 26.01 5.80 30.81
CA TYR A 163 24.98 6.83 30.93
C TYR A 163 24.89 7.48 32.32
N GLN A 164 25.08 6.70 33.39
CA GLN A 164 25.09 7.22 34.76
C GLN A 164 26.23 8.22 34.99
N ARG A 165 27.46 7.88 34.60
CA ARG A 165 28.63 8.77 34.72
C ARG A 165 28.54 9.97 33.79
N LEU A 166 27.97 9.80 32.61
CA LEU A 166 27.77 10.89 31.66
C LEU A 166 26.87 12.00 32.22
N VAL A 167 25.86 11.64 33.01
CA VAL A 167 24.98 12.61 33.70
C VAL A 167 25.70 13.27 34.88
N GLU A 168 26.51 12.53 35.62
CA GLU A 168 27.31 13.10 36.72
C GLU A 168 28.34 14.13 36.22
N GLU A 169 28.96 13.88 35.07
CA GLU A 169 30.00 14.73 34.47
C GLU A 169 29.44 15.66 33.37
N THR A 170 28.15 16.02 33.46
CA THR A 170 27.44 16.84 32.45
C THR A 170 28.18 18.16 32.16
N SER A 171 28.86 18.77 33.14
CA SER A 171 29.57 20.03 32.94
C SER A 171 30.75 19.95 31.96
N ILE A 172 31.40 18.79 31.84
CA ILE A 172 32.51 18.56 30.90
C ILE A 172 31.96 18.09 29.56
N CYS A 173 30.94 17.23 29.60
CA CYS A 173 30.34 16.62 28.41
C CYS A 173 29.17 17.42 27.81
N GLU A 174 28.89 18.65 28.27
CA GLU A 174 27.69 19.41 27.86
C GLU A 174 27.61 19.58 26.34
N ARG A 175 28.74 19.93 25.71
CA ARG A 175 28.81 20.15 24.27
C ARG A 175 28.61 18.85 23.50
N TYR A 176 29.29 17.77 23.92
CA TYR A 176 29.09 16.43 23.35
C TYR A 176 27.63 15.99 23.47
N LEU A 177 27.01 16.14 24.64
CA LEU A 177 25.61 15.81 24.87
C LEU A 177 24.68 16.62 23.97
N LYS A 178 24.94 17.93 23.81
CA LYS A 178 24.16 18.80 22.94
C LYS A 178 24.27 18.34 21.48
N GLU A 179 25.48 18.23 20.95
CA GLU A 179 25.71 17.79 19.56
C GLU A 179 25.17 16.37 19.32
N ARG A 180 25.38 15.44 20.26
CA ARG A 180 24.86 14.07 20.18
C ARG A 180 23.34 14.03 20.23
N SER A 181 22.70 14.88 21.03
CA SER A 181 21.24 14.96 21.12
C SER A 181 20.62 15.54 19.84
N GLU A 182 21.26 16.54 19.23
CA GLU A 182 20.86 17.10 17.94
C GLU A 182 20.98 16.03 16.84
N ILE A 183 22.13 15.35 16.76
CA ILE A 183 22.36 14.24 15.82
C ILE A 183 21.34 13.10 16.04
N SER A 184 21.11 12.69 17.29
CA SER A 184 20.17 11.60 17.59
C SER A 184 18.72 11.98 17.27
N GLY A 185 18.34 13.23 17.53
CA GLY A 185 17.04 13.77 17.15
C GLY A 185 16.85 13.79 15.63
N LEU A 186 17.89 14.17 14.89
CA LEU A 186 17.93 14.14 13.43
C LEU A 186 17.82 12.72 12.86
N LEU A 187 18.52 11.74 13.46
CA LEU A 187 18.39 10.33 13.10
C LEU A 187 16.97 9.81 13.32
N LEU A 188 16.36 10.12 14.47
CA LEU A 188 14.98 9.73 14.78
C LEU A 188 13.97 10.38 13.80
N ALA A 189 14.19 11.65 13.46
CA ALA A 189 13.39 12.35 12.47
C ALA A 189 13.50 11.67 11.10
N SER A 190 14.71 11.29 10.66
CA SER A 190 14.93 10.57 9.40
C SER A 190 14.16 9.25 9.34
N ALA A 191 14.20 8.46 10.43
CA ALA A 191 13.48 7.20 10.53
C ALA A 191 11.95 7.40 10.47
N THR A 192 11.46 8.46 11.13
CA THR A 192 10.03 8.82 11.12
C THR A 192 9.55 9.20 9.72
N ILE A 193 10.37 9.92 8.94
CA ILE A 193 10.07 10.27 7.55
C ILE A 193 9.96 9.00 6.70
N GLY A 194 10.90 8.06 6.84
CA GLY A 194 10.86 6.77 6.13
C GLY A 194 9.58 5.96 6.44
N CYS A 195 9.19 5.89 7.71
CA CYS A 195 7.93 5.26 8.13
C CYS A 195 6.71 5.97 7.50
N THR A 196 6.71 7.30 7.50
CA THR A 196 5.62 8.11 6.93
C THR A 196 5.43 7.85 5.44
N ILE A 197 6.53 7.75 4.68
CA ILE A 197 6.51 7.42 3.25
C ILE A 197 5.85 6.06 3.01
N THR A 198 6.23 5.06 3.79
CA THR A 198 5.68 3.69 3.71
C THR A 198 4.18 3.67 3.98
N ILE A 199 3.71 4.45 4.97
CA ILE A 199 2.29 4.61 5.27
C ILE A 199 1.55 5.29 4.13
N ILE A 200 2.12 6.36 3.56
CA ILE A 200 1.53 7.07 2.41
C ILE A 200 1.37 6.10 1.23
N MET A 201 2.38 5.28 0.93
CA MET A 201 2.29 4.27 -0.12
C MET A 201 1.16 3.26 0.12
N SER A 202 0.98 2.82 1.38
CA SER A 202 -0.11 1.94 1.80
C SER A 202 -1.50 2.54 1.59
N ILE A 203 -1.63 3.87 1.64
CA ILE A 203 -2.90 4.58 1.41
C ILE A 203 -3.12 4.83 -0.08
N VAL A 204 -2.07 5.26 -0.79
CA VAL A 204 -2.15 5.68 -2.19
C VAL A 204 -2.39 4.49 -3.12
N ALA A 205 -1.76 3.33 -2.89
CA ALA A 205 -1.92 2.17 -3.77
C ALA A 205 -3.38 1.68 -3.88
N PRO A 206 -4.15 1.48 -2.78
CA PRO A 206 -5.57 1.18 -2.83
C PRO A 206 -6.42 2.27 -3.51
N CYS A 207 -6.12 3.55 -3.27
CA CYS A 207 -6.81 4.66 -3.92
C CYS A 207 -6.64 4.61 -5.44
N LEU A 208 -5.42 4.38 -5.92
CA LEU A 208 -5.11 4.23 -7.34
C LEU A 208 -5.80 3.00 -7.95
N ALA A 209 -5.73 1.84 -7.28
CA ALA A 209 -6.37 0.63 -7.79
C ALA A 209 -7.89 0.76 -7.88
N ARG A 210 -8.53 1.48 -6.94
CA ARG A 210 -9.96 1.82 -7.03
C ARG A 210 -10.25 2.78 -8.19
N PHE A 211 -9.35 3.72 -8.49
CA PHE A 211 -9.48 4.64 -9.62
C PHE A 211 -9.41 3.94 -10.99
N GLU A 212 -8.65 2.84 -11.09
CA GLU A 212 -8.47 2.05 -12.32
C GLU A 212 -9.69 1.22 -12.74
N GLN A 213 -10.67 1.05 -11.84
CA GLN A 213 -11.94 0.39 -12.12
C GLN A 213 -11.77 -1.00 -12.75
N HIS A 214 -11.12 -1.92 -12.02
CA HIS A 214 -11.05 -3.33 -12.45
C HIS A 214 -12.41 -4.01 -12.36
N SER A 215 -12.65 -4.97 -13.28
CA SER A 215 -13.90 -5.73 -13.39
C SER A 215 -14.16 -6.69 -12.22
N SER A 216 -13.12 -7.02 -11.45
CA SER A 216 -13.18 -7.97 -10.34
C SER A 216 -12.46 -7.40 -9.11
N LYS A 217 -13.01 -7.61 -7.92
CA LYS A 217 -12.44 -7.15 -6.64
C LYS A 217 -11.07 -7.79 -6.37
N SER A 218 -10.95 -9.10 -6.59
CA SER A 218 -9.69 -9.84 -6.43
C SER A 218 -8.57 -9.27 -7.29
N ARG A 219 -8.85 -8.85 -8.53
CA ARG A 219 -7.84 -8.22 -9.39
C ARG A 219 -7.39 -6.85 -8.86
N THR A 220 -8.32 -6.07 -8.28
CA THR A 220 -7.96 -4.82 -7.60
C THR A 220 -7.00 -5.10 -6.45
N GLU A 221 -7.27 -6.13 -5.64
CA GLU A 221 -6.42 -6.52 -4.52
C GLU A 221 -5.03 -6.96 -4.98
N VAL A 222 -4.94 -7.80 -6.01
CA VAL A 222 -3.64 -8.23 -6.59
C VAL A 222 -2.82 -7.02 -7.07
N VAL A 223 -3.46 -6.06 -7.76
CA VAL A 223 -2.75 -4.85 -8.23
C VAL A 223 -2.25 -3.99 -7.06
N VAL A 224 -3.02 -3.90 -5.96
CA VAL A 224 -2.56 -3.22 -4.74
C VAL A 224 -1.35 -3.94 -4.17
N LEU A 225 -1.42 -5.27 -4.04
CA LEU A 225 -0.33 -6.09 -3.50
C LEU A 225 0.94 -5.95 -4.34
N ASP A 226 0.84 -6.05 -5.66
CA ASP A 226 1.98 -5.91 -6.58
C ASP A 226 2.63 -4.54 -6.44
N ARG A 227 1.82 -3.46 -6.37
CA ARG A 227 2.33 -2.09 -6.19
C ARG A 227 3.09 -1.92 -4.88
N LEU A 228 2.52 -2.41 -3.78
CA LEU A 228 3.14 -2.34 -2.47
C LEU A 228 4.41 -3.18 -2.40
N PHE A 229 4.38 -4.39 -2.95
CA PHE A 229 5.53 -5.28 -3.01
C PHE A 229 6.69 -4.66 -3.79
N ILE A 230 6.45 -4.24 -5.04
CA ILE A 230 7.48 -3.60 -5.87
C ILE A 230 8.00 -2.33 -5.18
N GLY A 231 7.09 -1.55 -4.60
CA GLY A 231 7.41 -0.33 -3.90
C GLY A 231 8.39 -0.55 -2.74
N TYR A 232 8.04 -1.45 -1.83
CA TYR A 232 8.86 -1.75 -0.67
C TYR A 232 10.13 -2.50 -1.00
N PHE A 233 10.09 -3.38 -2.01
CA PHE A 233 11.27 -4.10 -2.48
C PHE A 233 12.34 -3.13 -3.02
N ILE A 234 11.93 -2.16 -3.84
CA ILE A 234 12.86 -1.15 -4.38
C ILE A 234 13.37 -0.25 -3.25
N ILE A 235 12.50 0.28 -2.40
CA ILE A 235 12.88 1.26 -1.36
C ILE A 235 13.70 0.63 -0.23
N THR A 236 13.28 -0.54 0.27
CA THR A 236 13.90 -1.16 1.45
C THR A 236 15.02 -2.11 1.05
N GLY A 237 14.85 -2.84 -0.05
CA GLY A 237 15.82 -3.82 -0.50
C GLY A 237 16.92 -3.21 -1.34
N VAL A 238 16.53 -2.79 -2.55
CA VAL A 238 17.49 -2.37 -3.57
C VAL A 238 18.20 -1.09 -3.16
N LEU A 239 17.45 -0.07 -2.73
CA LEU A 239 18.00 1.25 -2.46
C LEU A 239 18.94 1.25 -1.24
N ILE A 240 18.50 0.70 -0.10
CA ILE A 240 19.35 0.64 1.11
C ILE A 240 20.62 -0.15 0.82
N THR A 241 20.51 -1.27 0.10
CA THR A 241 21.68 -2.07 -0.31
C THR A 241 22.60 -1.25 -1.21
N MET A 242 22.05 -0.59 -2.24
CA MET A 242 22.86 0.17 -3.20
C MET A 242 23.59 1.36 -2.56
N VAL A 243 22.98 2.09 -1.63
CA VAL A 243 23.62 3.25 -1.01
C VAL A 243 24.75 2.83 -0.05
N ASN A 244 24.63 1.65 0.56
CA ASN A 244 25.63 1.17 1.51
C ASN A 244 26.76 0.36 0.87
N LEU A 245 26.64 0.01 -0.42
CA LEU A 245 27.70 -0.63 -1.19
C LEU A 245 28.52 0.39 -1.97
N ASN A 246 29.82 0.15 -2.06
CA ASN A 246 30.73 0.93 -2.90
C ASN A 246 30.63 0.47 -4.36
N LEU A 247 29.73 1.08 -5.13
CA LEU A 247 29.54 0.78 -6.55
C LEU A 247 30.26 1.77 -7.47
N ARG A 248 30.98 2.73 -6.90
CA ARG A 248 31.65 3.83 -7.59
C ARG A 248 32.61 3.33 -8.67
N HIS A 249 33.46 2.36 -8.33
CA HIS A 249 34.49 1.85 -9.26
C HIS A 249 33.91 0.96 -10.37
N ILE A 250 32.79 0.29 -10.14
CA ILE A 250 32.24 -0.69 -11.08
C ILE A 250 31.37 -0.02 -12.14
N LEU A 251 30.55 0.97 -11.74
CA LEU A 251 29.51 1.55 -12.59
C LEU A 251 29.70 3.04 -12.87
N ASN A 252 30.79 3.66 -12.39
CA ASN A 252 31.06 5.10 -12.50
C ASN A 252 29.86 5.96 -12.07
N LEU A 253 29.18 5.52 -11.01
CA LEU A 253 27.98 6.12 -10.47
C LEU A 253 28.29 7.36 -9.61
N PRO A 254 27.31 8.27 -9.40
CA PRO A 254 27.48 9.46 -8.58
C PRO A 254 27.87 9.14 -7.12
N TYR A 255 28.30 10.17 -6.39
CA TYR A 255 28.87 10.06 -5.04
C TYR A 255 27.97 9.36 -4.02
N TRP A 256 26.65 9.32 -4.24
CA TRP A 256 25.68 8.62 -3.40
C TRP A 256 25.92 7.10 -3.29
N PHE A 257 26.76 6.51 -4.15
CA PHE A 257 27.10 5.09 -4.15
C PHE A 257 28.54 4.82 -3.66
N ASP A 258 29.09 5.70 -2.81
CA ASP A 258 30.37 5.51 -2.11
C ASP A 258 30.13 4.91 -0.72
N GLY A 259 29.39 3.80 -0.70
CA GLY A 259 29.03 3.11 0.54
C GLY A 259 30.25 2.57 1.30
N ARG A 260 30.08 2.36 2.61
CA ARG A 260 31.13 1.84 3.51
C ARG A 260 31.62 0.44 3.12
N TYR A 261 30.75 -0.37 2.54
CA TYR A 261 31.04 -1.79 2.27
C TYR A 261 31.41 -1.99 0.82
N GLN A 262 32.56 -2.61 0.54
CA GLN A 262 32.97 -2.92 -0.83
C GLN A 262 32.21 -4.12 -1.41
N GLU A 263 31.83 -5.07 -0.56
CA GLU A 263 31.21 -6.34 -0.97
C GLU A 263 30.16 -6.80 0.06
N PHE A 264 29.43 -7.86 -0.27
CA PHE A 264 28.47 -8.52 0.63
C PHE A 264 29.19 -9.41 1.65
N ASP A 265 29.94 -8.80 2.58
CA ASP A 265 30.67 -9.50 3.62
C ASP A 265 29.84 -9.72 4.90
N SER A 266 30.42 -10.41 5.88
CA SER A 266 29.75 -10.68 7.16
C SER A 266 29.51 -9.40 7.98
N GLU A 267 30.34 -8.36 7.80
CA GLU A 267 30.17 -7.08 8.49
C GLU A 267 28.95 -6.33 7.92
N TRP A 268 28.81 -6.30 6.60
CA TRP A 268 27.64 -5.76 5.91
C TRP A 268 26.36 -6.48 6.32
N TYR A 269 26.38 -7.82 6.35
CA TYR A 269 25.18 -8.58 6.72
C TYR A 269 24.76 -8.33 8.18
N SER A 270 25.72 -8.28 9.10
CA SER A 270 25.43 -8.03 10.52
C SER A 270 24.97 -6.59 10.80
N SER A 271 25.45 -5.61 10.03
CA SER A 271 25.07 -4.20 10.18
C SER A 271 23.74 -3.86 9.47
N ILE A 272 23.58 -4.30 8.23
CA ILE A 272 22.51 -3.84 7.32
C ILE A 272 21.68 -5.00 6.78
N GLY A 273 22.33 -6.06 6.29
CA GLY A 273 21.66 -7.16 5.59
C GLY A 273 20.59 -7.87 6.42
N PHE A 274 20.87 -8.11 7.71
CA PHE A 274 19.89 -8.69 8.65
C PHE A 274 18.67 -7.79 8.81
N THR A 275 18.88 -6.47 8.99
CA THR A 275 17.81 -5.48 9.14
C THR A 275 16.90 -5.42 7.91
N ILE A 276 17.49 -5.41 6.70
CA ILE A 276 16.72 -5.45 5.44
C ILE A 276 15.88 -6.73 5.37
N THR A 277 16.50 -7.88 5.64
CA THR A 277 15.85 -9.20 5.56
C THR A 277 14.72 -9.32 6.57
N ALA A 278 14.95 -8.91 7.82
CA ALA A 278 13.94 -8.90 8.87
C ALA A 278 12.78 -7.97 8.51
N ASN A 279 13.06 -6.78 7.98
CA ASN A 279 12.02 -5.85 7.54
C ASN A 279 11.18 -6.40 6.39
N MET A 280 11.78 -7.00 5.36
CA MET A 280 11.04 -7.63 4.28
C MET A 280 10.16 -8.79 4.78
N PHE A 281 10.70 -9.62 5.68
CA PHE A 281 9.95 -10.71 6.28
C PHE A 281 8.75 -10.20 7.10
N MET A 282 8.96 -9.17 7.92
CA MET A 282 7.89 -8.53 8.70
C MET A 282 6.83 -7.90 7.81
N GLN A 283 7.20 -7.34 6.66
CA GLN A 283 6.23 -6.79 5.70
C GLN A 283 5.38 -7.88 5.03
N ILE A 284 5.97 -9.01 4.65
CA ILE A 284 5.22 -10.17 4.12
C ILE A 284 4.23 -10.67 5.17
N LEU A 285 4.69 -10.83 6.41
CA LEU A 285 3.82 -11.23 7.51
C LEU A 285 2.73 -10.20 7.78
N SER A 286 3.01 -8.90 7.73
CA SER A 286 2.00 -7.85 7.93
C SER A 286 0.86 -7.97 6.92
N ILE A 287 1.19 -8.06 5.63
CA ILE A 287 0.19 -8.15 4.55
C ILE A 287 -0.67 -9.42 4.68
N GLY A 288 -0.06 -10.56 5.05
CA GLY A 288 -0.77 -11.83 5.17
C GLY A 288 -1.50 -12.04 6.51
N CYS A 289 -0.87 -11.69 7.63
CA CYS A 289 -1.34 -12.03 8.96
C CYS A 289 -2.44 -11.10 9.45
N PHE A 290 -2.43 -9.80 9.14
CA PHE A 290 -3.46 -8.88 9.64
C PHE A 290 -4.88 -9.25 9.17
N PRO A 291 -5.14 -9.55 7.88
CA PRO A 291 -6.46 -9.99 7.43
C PRO A 291 -6.87 -11.35 8.03
N LEU A 292 -5.93 -12.28 8.21
CA LEU A 292 -6.20 -13.58 8.83
C LEU A 292 -6.56 -13.41 10.31
N LEU A 293 -5.84 -12.57 11.04
CA LEU A 293 -6.14 -12.23 12.42
C LEU A 293 -7.48 -11.53 12.52
N GLU A 294 -7.78 -10.55 11.66
CA GLU A 294 -9.08 -9.88 11.63
C GLU A 294 -10.21 -10.87 11.35
N MET A 295 -10.06 -11.75 10.36
CA MET A 295 -11.03 -12.81 10.09
C MET A 295 -11.20 -13.75 11.28
N PHE A 296 -10.11 -14.11 11.97
CA PHE A 296 -10.17 -14.92 13.19
C PHE A 296 -10.91 -14.18 14.30
N PHE A 297 -10.56 -12.94 14.60
CA PHE A 297 -11.21 -12.10 15.61
C PHE A 297 -12.69 -11.89 15.30
N LEU A 298 -13.04 -11.59 14.05
CA LEU A 298 -14.42 -11.43 13.61
C LEU A 298 -15.19 -12.75 13.69
N SER A 299 -14.57 -13.88 13.35
CA SER A 299 -15.18 -15.21 13.48
C SER A 299 -15.43 -15.59 14.93
N CYS A 300 -14.45 -15.34 15.82
CA CYS A 300 -14.60 -15.51 17.26
C CYS A 300 -15.69 -14.58 17.80
N ARG A 301 -15.70 -13.31 17.41
CA ARG A 301 -16.71 -12.33 17.82
C ARG A 301 -18.11 -12.73 17.36
N ARG A 302 -18.25 -13.19 16.11
CA ARG A 302 -19.53 -13.71 15.57
C ARG A 302 -20.00 -14.93 16.34
N ARG A 303 -19.11 -15.87 16.66
CA ARG A 303 -19.44 -17.09 17.44
C ARG A 303 -19.81 -16.78 18.89
N TRP A 304 -19.17 -15.78 19.49
CA TRP A 304 -19.51 -15.31 20.84
C TRP A 304 -20.80 -14.47 20.86
N ALA A 305 -21.06 -13.71 19.80
CA ALA A 305 -22.30 -12.94 19.64
C ALA A 305 -23.49 -13.83 19.28
N SER A 306 -23.32 -14.91 18.49
CA SER A 306 -24.39 -15.87 18.21
C SER A 306 -24.82 -16.66 19.45
N ASN A 307 -23.92 -16.81 20.43
CA ASN A 307 -24.27 -17.36 21.75
C ASN A 307 -25.09 -16.38 22.62
N LYS A 308 -25.22 -15.10 22.22
CA LYS A 308 -25.99 -14.07 22.95
C LYS A 308 -27.18 -13.50 22.16
N ALA A 309 -27.18 -13.57 20.84
CA ALA A 309 -28.28 -13.16 19.98
C ALA A 309 -28.92 -14.39 19.34
N ALA A 310 -30.21 -14.62 19.62
CA ALA A 310 -31.04 -15.56 18.87
C ALA A 310 -30.90 -15.21 17.38
N THR A 311 -30.20 -16.06 16.64
CA THR A 311 -29.90 -15.81 15.23
C THR A 311 -31.14 -16.17 14.44
N LEU A 312 -31.80 -15.17 13.84
CA LEU A 312 -32.77 -15.43 12.78
C LEU A 312 -32.04 -16.23 11.69
N THR A 313 -32.58 -17.40 11.38
CA THR A 313 -32.11 -18.25 10.29
C THR A 313 -32.29 -17.52 8.95
N GLN A 314 -31.51 -17.91 7.94
CA GLN A 314 -31.67 -17.37 6.57
C GLN A 314 -33.11 -17.56 6.05
N ALA A 315 -33.81 -18.60 6.53
CA ALA A 315 -35.23 -18.84 6.25
C ALA A 315 -36.14 -17.78 6.88
N GLU A 316 -35.93 -17.44 8.16
CA GLU A 316 -36.70 -16.38 8.83
C GLU A 316 -36.40 -14.99 8.23
N LEU A 317 -35.16 -14.74 7.79
CA LEU A 317 -34.80 -13.50 7.11
C LEU A 317 -35.49 -13.38 5.74
N ASN A 318 -35.55 -14.47 4.98
CA ASN A 318 -36.27 -14.49 3.70
C ASN A 318 -37.78 -14.28 3.92
N VAL A 319 -38.37 -14.89 4.95
CA VAL A 319 -39.80 -14.68 5.30
C VAL A 319 -40.09 -13.23 5.69
N GLU A 320 -39.19 -12.58 6.45
CA GLU A 320 -39.34 -11.17 6.83
C GLU A 320 -39.28 -10.24 5.61
N PHE A 321 -38.40 -10.51 4.63
CA PHE A 321 -38.25 -9.68 3.43
C PHE A 321 -39.28 -10.00 2.33
N GLU A 322 -39.76 -11.24 2.25
CA GLU A 322 -40.85 -11.65 1.33
C GLU A 322 -42.23 -11.22 1.85
N GLY A 323 -42.41 -11.06 3.16
CA GLY A 323 -43.65 -10.57 3.77
C GLY A 323 -43.96 -9.07 3.54
N PHE A 324 -43.03 -8.33 2.92
CA PHE A 324 -43.16 -6.89 2.61
C PHE A 324 -43.41 -6.57 1.13
N SER A 325 -43.65 -7.57 0.27
CA SER A 325 -44.02 -7.37 -1.14
C SER A 325 -45.53 -7.31 -1.37
#